data_AF-Q4SU43-F1
#
_entry.id   AF-Q4SU43-F1
#
_cell.length_a   1.000
_cell.length_b   1.000
_cell.length_c   1.000
_cell.angle_alpha   90.00
_cell.angle_beta   90.00
_cell.angle_gamma   90.00
#
_symmetry.space_group_name_H-M   'P 1'
#
loop_
_entity.id
_entity.type
_entity.pdbx_description
1 polymer ?
#
loop_
_entity_poly.entity_id
_entity_poly.type
_entity_poly.pdbx_seq_one_letter_code
_entity_poly.pdbx_strand_id
1 'polypeptide(L)'
;MGELRLLLCVSLLAFPPSSLLSVELASPLLLCFFSRTVSDLWKQHAAVEVLFEQMAVQEWRRNDIDVLLCPCIGPAFNFLYCGRLTVAASMTMIYNLLNFPAGVVPVSMVTAEDEEELRQYEGNFQDGFDKLYKKAVSGGQGLPVAVQCVALPWQDELCLRFMREVETLVRQKKK
;
A
#
# COMPACT_ATOMS: atom_id res chain seq x y z
N MET A 1 -5.03 28.58 -2.26
CA MET A 1 -4.60 27.22 -1.86
C MET A 1 -4.69 26.36 -3.10
N GLY A 2 -3.57 25.79 -3.56
CA GLY A 2 -3.53 25.03 -4.81
C GLY A 2 -4.23 23.68 -4.70
N GLU A 3 -4.78 23.22 -5.82
CA GLU A 3 -5.33 21.86 -5.99
C GLU A 3 -4.20 20.82 -5.84
N LEU A 4 -4.44 19.74 -5.08
CA LEU A 4 -3.50 18.62 -4.99
C LEU A 4 -3.63 17.75 -6.24
N ARG A 5 -2.49 17.39 -6.83
CA ARG A 5 -2.44 16.40 -7.92
C ARG A 5 -2.33 15.01 -7.34
N LEU A 6 -3.43 14.26 -7.44
CA LEU A 6 -3.62 12.96 -6.81
C LEU A 6 -3.53 11.83 -7.83
N LEU A 7 -2.81 10.76 -7.48
CA LEU A 7 -2.91 9.47 -8.16
C LEU A 7 -3.57 8.41 -7.25
N LEU A 8 -4.55 7.68 -7.79
CA LEU A 8 -5.17 6.53 -7.14
C LEU A 8 -4.43 5.24 -7.53
N CYS A 9 -3.67 4.68 -6.61
CA CYS A 9 -2.97 3.42 -6.80
C CYS A 9 -3.84 2.28 -6.29
N VAL A 10 -4.56 1.60 -7.18
CA VAL A 10 -5.47 0.48 -6.82
C VAL A 10 -4.68 -0.82 -6.59
N SER A 11 -3.40 -0.85 -6.97
CA SER A 11 -2.49 -1.97 -6.79
C SER A 11 -1.06 -1.46 -6.98
N LEU A 12 -0.08 -1.93 -6.20
CA LEU A 12 1.35 -1.73 -6.53
C LEU A 12 1.72 -2.33 -7.91
N LEU A 13 0.84 -3.14 -8.50
CA LEU A 13 0.89 -3.65 -9.88
C LEU A 13 0.17 -2.78 -10.91
N ALA A 14 -0.37 -1.61 -10.54
CA ALA A 14 -1.02 -0.67 -11.46
C ALA A 14 -0.02 0.20 -12.26
N PHE A 15 1.28 -0.07 -12.14
CA PHE A 15 2.25 0.38 -13.13
C PHE A 15 2.09 -0.48 -14.39
N PRO A 16 2.11 0.12 -15.60
CA PRO A 16 1.86 -0.61 -16.83
C PRO A 16 2.80 -1.82 -16.97
N PRO A 17 2.32 -2.96 -17.50
CA PRO A 17 3.10 -4.20 -17.62
C PRO A 17 4.31 -4.10 -18.56
N SER A 18 4.51 -2.95 -19.21
CA SER A 18 5.73 -2.60 -19.95
C SER A 18 6.89 -2.15 -19.04
N SER A 19 6.66 -1.99 -17.74
CA SER A 19 7.69 -1.66 -16.76
C SER A 19 8.02 -2.90 -15.91
N LEU A 20 9.32 -3.16 -15.72
CA LEU A 20 9.91 -4.29 -14.97
C LEU A 20 9.43 -4.43 -13.51
N LEU A 21 8.57 -3.53 -13.01
CA LEU A 21 8.15 -3.43 -11.62
C LEU A 21 7.33 -4.64 -11.11
N SER A 22 6.57 -5.34 -11.95
CA SER A 22 5.66 -6.40 -11.49
C SER A 22 6.39 -7.66 -10.99
N VAL A 23 7.65 -7.87 -11.41
CA VAL A 23 8.46 -9.06 -11.05
C VAL A 23 9.64 -8.68 -10.16
N GLU A 24 10.12 -7.43 -10.20
CA GLU A 24 11.29 -7.00 -9.42
C GLU A 24 10.99 -6.50 -8.00
N LEU A 25 9.74 -6.22 -7.60
CA LEU A 25 9.44 -5.82 -6.21
C LEU A 25 9.43 -6.96 -5.20
N ALA A 26 9.20 -8.20 -5.64
CA ALA A 26 9.23 -9.38 -4.77
C ALA A 26 10.65 -9.67 -4.24
N SER A 27 11.67 -9.23 -4.98
CA SER A 27 13.07 -9.45 -4.64
C SER A 27 13.51 -8.58 -3.44
N PRO A 28 13.48 -7.23 -3.47
CA PRO A 28 14.00 -6.39 -2.39
C PRO A 28 13.23 -6.51 -1.06
N LEU A 29 11.89 -6.63 -1.12
CA LEU A 29 11.05 -6.71 0.08
C LEU A 29 11.25 -8.02 0.86
N LEU A 30 11.56 -9.13 0.16
CA LEU A 30 11.91 -10.40 0.80
C LEU A 30 13.41 -10.47 1.16
N LEU A 31 14.28 -9.77 0.43
CA LEU A 31 15.74 -9.75 0.60
C LEU A 31 16.20 -8.95 1.82
N CYS A 32 15.42 -7.98 2.31
CA CYS A 32 15.78 -7.20 3.51
C CYS A 32 16.06 -8.06 4.76
N PHE A 33 15.59 -9.32 4.79
CA PHE A 33 15.72 -10.18 5.96
C PHE A 33 16.78 -11.29 5.84
N PHE A 34 17.41 -11.49 4.67
CA PHE A 34 18.26 -12.67 4.44
C PHE A 34 19.58 -12.41 3.69
N SER A 35 20.23 -11.27 3.95
CA SER A 35 21.60 -11.03 3.46
C SER A 35 22.59 -11.86 4.29
N ARG A 36 23.23 -12.86 3.70
CA ARG A 36 24.20 -13.71 4.40
C ARG A 36 25.59 -13.09 4.47
N THR A 37 25.90 -12.15 3.59
CA THR A 37 27.21 -11.50 3.51
C THR A 37 27.09 -9.97 3.40
N VAL A 38 28.16 -9.27 3.77
CA VAL A 38 28.25 -7.80 3.63
C VAL A 38 28.15 -7.39 2.16
N SER A 39 28.78 -8.14 1.25
CA SER A 39 28.70 -7.83 -0.19
C SER A 39 27.26 -7.86 -0.72
N ASP A 40 26.48 -8.85 -0.30
CA ASP A 40 25.07 -8.95 -0.71
C ASP A 40 24.23 -7.83 -0.09
N LEU A 41 24.50 -7.46 1.16
CA LEU A 41 23.84 -6.34 1.82
C LEU A 41 24.08 -5.01 1.08
N TRP A 42 25.30 -4.77 0.61
CA TRP A 42 25.62 -3.56 -0.15
C TRP A 42 24.92 -3.52 -1.52
N LYS A 43 24.84 -4.66 -2.22
CA LYS A 43 24.06 -4.78 -3.47
C LYS A 43 22.58 -4.49 -3.25
N GLN A 44 22.01 -4.93 -2.13
CA GLN A 44 20.63 -4.65 -1.78
C GLN A 44 20.39 -3.16 -1.52
N HIS A 45 21.28 -2.49 -0.76
CA HIS A 45 21.16 -1.04 -0.55
C HIS A 45 21.21 -0.28 -1.88
N ALA A 46 22.13 -0.64 -2.77
CA ALA A 46 22.19 -0.03 -4.10
C ALA A 46 20.89 -0.29 -4.90
N ALA A 47 20.29 -1.47 -4.80
CA ALA A 47 19.01 -1.77 -5.44
C ALA A 47 17.85 -0.94 -4.86
N VAL A 48 17.85 -0.68 -3.55
CA VAL A 48 16.87 0.19 -2.89
C VAL A 48 17.02 1.64 -3.36
N GLU A 49 18.25 2.14 -3.50
CA GLU A 49 18.52 3.47 -4.07
C GLU A 49 17.98 3.60 -5.50
N VAL A 50 18.20 2.58 -6.34
CA VAL A 50 17.64 2.55 -7.71
C VAL A 50 16.11 2.54 -7.69
N LEU A 51 15.49 1.75 -6.82
CA LEU A 51 14.03 1.70 -6.69
C LEU A 51 13.46 3.07 -6.24
N PHE A 52 14.15 3.72 -5.30
CA PHE A 52 13.80 5.07 -4.85
C PHE A 52 13.86 6.07 -5.99
N GLU A 53 14.93 6.08 -6.78
CA GLU A 53 15.07 6.98 -7.93
C GLU A 53 13.97 6.73 -8.97
N GLN A 54 13.68 5.47 -9.27
CA GLN A 54 12.60 5.11 -10.20
C GLN A 54 11.24 5.63 -9.70
N MET A 55 10.86 5.34 -8.46
CA MET A 55 9.58 5.79 -7.92
C MET A 55 9.52 7.32 -7.79
N ALA A 56 10.50 7.95 -7.15
CA ALA A 56 10.47 9.38 -6.86
C ALA A 56 10.66 10.25 -8.12
N VAL A 57 11.56 9.87 -9.03
CA VAL A 57 11.91 10.70 -10.19
C VAL A 57 11.12 10.31 -11.42
N GLN A 58 11.02 9.02 -11.74
CA GLN A 58 10.40 8.62 -13.02
C GLN A 58 8.89 8.55 -12.95
N GLU A 59 8.31 8.20 -11.81
CA GLU A 59 6.86 8.08 -11.69
C GLU A 59 6.24 9.33 -11.10
N TRP A 60 6.69 9.77 -9.92
CA TRP A 60 6.06 10.92 -9.27
C TRP A 60 6.30 12.24 -10.01
N ARG A 61 7.57 12.58 -10.32
CA ARG A 61 7.88 13.85 -11.00
C ARG A 61 7.41 13.88 -12.44
N ARG A 62 7.49 12.76 -13.17
CA ARG A 62 7.06 12.70 -14.58
C ARG A 62 5.55 12.85 -14.73
N ASN A 63 4.79 12.27 -13.81
CA ASN A 63 3.33 12.37 -13.79
C ASN A 63 2.84 13.59 -12.98
N ASP A 64 3.76 14.42 -12.47
CA ASP A 64 3.45 15.66 -11.77
C ASP A 64 2.53 15.44 -10.55
N ILE A 65 2.86 14.40 -9.76
CA ILE A 65 2.07 13.93 -8.61
C ILE A 65 2.59 14.57 -7.32
N ASP A 66 1.67 15.15 -6.54
CA ASP A 66 1.99 15.72 -5.22
C ASP A 66 1.84 14.68 -4.10
N VAL A 67 0.80 13.84 -4.20
CA VAL A 67 0.42 12.85 -3.19
C VAL A 67 -0.18 11.60 -3.83
N LEU A 68 -0.04 10.46 -3.14
CA LEU A 68 -0.50 9.16 -3.60
C LEU A 68 -1.53 8.58 -2.62
N LEU A 69 -2.65 8.09 -3.15
CA LEU A 69 -3.68 7.38 -2.40
C LEU A 69 -3.61 5.89 -2.73
N CYS A 70 -3.43 5.08 -1.69
CA CYS A 70 -3.29 3.64 -1.79
C CYS A 70 -4.32 2.92 -0.90
N PRO A 71 -4.70 1.67 -1.22
CA PRO A 71 -5.43 0.83 -0.30
C PRO A 71 -4.59 0.59 0.96
N CYS A 72 -5.24 0.62 2.13
CA CYS A 72 -4.64 0.12 3.35
C CYS A 72 -5.05 -1.35 3.54
N ILE A 73 -4.16 -2.14 4.15
CA ILE A 73 -4.50 -3.48 4.61
C ILE A 73 -5.72 -3.42 5.54
N GLY A 74 -6.72 -4.25 5.27
CA GLY A 74 -7.96 -4.27 6.04
C GLY A 74 -8.97 -5.30 5.51
N PRO A 75 -10.12 -5.46 6.19
CA PRO A 75 -10.40 -5.05 7.57
C PRO A 75 -9.50 -5.80 8.58
N ALA A 76 -9.71 -5.57 9.89
CA ALA A 76 -8.91 -6.21 10.93
C ALA A 76 -8.93 -7.73 10.80
N PHE A 77 -7.75 -8.36 10.91
CA PHE A 77 -7.62 -9.80 10.75
C PHE A 77 -8.18 -10.57 11.95
N ASN A 78 -8.81 -11.70 11.63
CA ASN A 78 -9.17 -12.73 12.58
C ASN A 78 -7.95 -13.20 13.39
N PHE A 79 -8.20 -13.66 14.61
CA PHE A 79 -7.15 -14.09 15.54
C PHE A 79 -6.23 -15.15 14.91
N LEU A 80 -4.92 -15.04 15.16
CA LEU A 80 -3.84 -15.90 14.62
C LEU A 80 -3.56 -15.81 13.12
N TYR A 81 -4.21 -14.91 12.37
CA TYR A 81 -3.91 -14.75 10.94
C TYR A 81 -2.76 -13.79 10.64
N CYS A 82 -2.50 -12.80 11.49
CA CYS A 82 -1.47 -11.77 11.25
C CYS A 82 -0.07 -12.38 10.98
N GLY A 83 0.34 -13.39 11.75
CA GLY A 83 1.65 -14.05 11.56
C GLY A 83 1.69 -15.00 10.36
N ARG A 84 0.54 -15.38 9.81
CA ARG A 84 0.43 -16.29 8.66
C ARG A 84 0.32 -15.55 7.32
N LEU A 85 -0.05 -14.27 7.37
CA LEU A 85 -0.31 -13.43 6.21
C LEU A 85 0.68 -12.25 6.16
N THR A 86 1.97 -12.54 6.34
CA THR A 86 3.04 -11.53 6.35
C THR A 86 3.17 -10.81 5.02
N VAL A 87 2.82 -11.47 3.91
CA VAL A 87 2.83 -10.88 2.55
C VAL A 87 1.94 -9.65 2.43
N ALA A 88 0.83 -9.59 3.18
CA ALA A 88 -0.07 -8.44 3.15
C ALA A 88 0.58 -7.17 3.73
N ALA A 89 1.64 -7.30 4.55
CA ALA A 89 2.43 -6.17 5.02
C ALA A 89 3.21 -5.47 3.89
N SER A 90 3.36 -6.09 2.71
CA SER A 90 4.04 -5.48 1.55
C SER A 90 3.47 -4.11 1.18
N MET A 91 2.15 -3.92 1.32
CA MET A 91 1.45 -2.66 1.02
C MET A 91 1.95 -1.48 1.87
N THR A 92 2.35 -1.74 3.12
CA THR A 92 2.84 -0.70 4.03
C THR A 92 4.37 -0.69 4.12
N MET A 93 5.00 -1.85 4.01
CA MET A 93 6.45 -2.02 4.16
C MET A 93 7.25 -1.31 3.08
N ILE A 94 6.71 -1.16 1.88
CA ILE A 94 7.41 -0.45 0.80
C ILE A 94 7.73 1.01 1.15
N TYR A 95 6.81 1.71 1.82
CA TYR A 95 7.02 3.11 2.21
C TYR A 95 8.02 3.25 3.35
N ASN A 96 8.15 2.22 4.20
CA ASN A 96 9.23 2.14 5.18
C ASN A 96 10.58 1.97 4.49
N LEU A 97 10.66 1.11 3.46
CA LEU A 97 11.88 0.86 2.70
C LEU A 97 12.34 2.11 1.93
N LEU A 98 11.39 2.82 1.32
CA LEU A 98 11.65 4.04 0.55
C LEU A 98 11.78 5.29 1.42
N ASN A 99 11.46 5.20 2.71
CA ASN A 99 11.43 6.31 3.65
C ASN A 99 10.49 7.44 3.20
N PHE A 100 9.28 7.09 2.74
CA PHE A 100 8.25 8.03 2.35
C PHE A 100 7.27 8.25 3.51
N PRO A 101 6.84 9.48 3.81
CA PRO A 101 5.80 9.72 4.80
C PRO A 101 4.49 9.07 4.32
N ALA A 102 3.95 8.18 5.14
CA ALA A 102 2.71 7.46 4.88
C ALA A 102 1.83 7.45 6.13
N GLY A 103 0.59 7.92 5.99
CA GLY A 103 -0.43 7.90 7.04
C GLY A 103 -1.70 7.19 6.59
N VAL A 104 -2.58 6.83 7.54
CA VAL A 104 -3.83 6.13 7.24
C VAL A 104 -5.03 6.89 7.77
N VAL A 105 -6.13 6.90 6.99
CA VAL A 105 -7.38 7.58 7.34
C VAL A 105 -8.55 6.60 7.17
N PRO A 106 -9.40 6.39 8.20
CA PRO A 106 -10.59 5.55 8.06
C PRO A 106 -11.64 6.23 7.18
N VAL A 107 -12.10 5.53 6.14
CA VAL A 107 -13.03 6.10 5.13
C VAL A 107 -14.42 5.48 5.17
N SER A 108 -14.53 4.21 5.55
CA SER A 108 -15.79 3.47 5.55
C SER A 108 -15.82 2.38 6.63
N MET A 109 -16.95 1.70 6.73
CA MET A 109 -17.09 0.42 7.44
C MET A 109 -17.42 -0.67 6.43
N VAL A 110 -17.05 -1.92 6.73
CA VAL A 110 -17.42 -3.09 5.92
C VAL A 110 -18.94 -3.28 5.95
N THR A 111 -19.54 -3.41 4.77
CA THR A 111 -20.98 -3.63 4.56
C THR A 111 -21.31 -5.11 4.37
N ALA A 112 -22.60 -5.46 4.31
CA ALA A 112 -23.00 -6.84 4.00
C ALA A 112 -22.68 -7.20 2.54
N GLU A 113 -22.75 -6.21 1.65
CA GLU A 113 -22.41 -6.31 0.25
C GLU A 113 -20.92 -6.60 0.07
N ASP A 114 -20.05 -5.90 0.80
CA ASP A 114 -18.59 -6.15 0.79
C ASP A 114 -18.26 -7.60 1.22
N GLU A 115 -18.97 -8.16 2.21
CA GLU A 115 -18.80 -9.55 2.63
C GLU A 115 -19.27 -10.55 1.58
N GLU A 116 -20.31 -10.24 0.80
CA GLU A 116 -20.76 -11.07 -0.31
C GLU A 116 -19.75 -11.04 -1.47
N GLU A 117 -19.25 -9.86 -1.82
CA GLU A 117 -18.21 -9.69 -2.83
C GLU A 117 -16.91 -10.42 -2.41
N LEU A 118 -16.56 -10.37 -1.12
CA LEU A 118 -15.43 -11.13 -0.58
C LEU A 118 -15.57 -12.63 -0.81
N ARG A 119 -16.79 -13.20 -0.83
CA ARG A 119 -17.00 -14.63 -1.16
C ARG A 119 -16.61 -14.97 -2.58
N GLN A 120 -16.54 -13.99 -3.47
CA GLN A 120 -16.08 -14.14 -4.86
C GLN A 120 -14.61 -13.78 -5.03
N TYR A 121 -13.92 -13.30 -3.99
CA TYR A 121 -12.48 -13.01 -4.04
C TYR A 121 -11.66 -14.28 -4.33
N GLU A 122 -10.86 -14.22 -5.39
CA GLU A 122 -9.87 -15.25 -5.78
C GLU A 122 -8.42 -14.80 -5.56
N GLY A 123 -8.19 -13.49 -5.53
CA GLY A 123 -6.86 -12.88 -5.46
C GLY A 123 -6.09 -12.89 -6.77
N ASN A 124 -4.98 -12.18 -6.80
CA ASN A 124 -4.22 -11.94 -8.02
C ASN A 124 -3.40 -13.15 -8.47
N PHE A 125 -2.88 -13.93 -7.51
CA PHE A 125 -1.99 -15.06 -7.78
C PHE A 125 -2.70 -16.41 -7.55
N GLN A 126 -3.87 -16.39 -6.92
CA GLN A 126 -4.70 -17.54 -6.55
C GLN A 126 -3.95 -18.58 -5.69
N ASP A 127 -2.97 -18.10 -4.92
CA ASP A 127 -2.06 -18.93 -4.14
C ASP A 127 -2.61 -19.22 -2.72
N GLY A 128 -1.74 -19.79 -1.88
CA GLY A 128 -2.09 -20.08 -0.49
C GLY A 128 -2.40 -18.82 0.34
N PHE A 129 -1.74 -17.69 0.04
CA PHE A 129 -1.94 -16.43 0.74
C PHE A 129 -3.27 -15.78 0.35
N ASP A 130 -3.68 -15.85 -0.92
CA ASP A 130 -4.97 -15.32 -1.36
C ASP A 130 -6.14 -16.04 -0.67
N LYS A 131 -6.07 -17.37 -0.60
CA LYS A 131 -7.06 -18.19 0.13
C LYS A 131 -7.05 -17.92 1.62
N LEU A 132 -5.87 -17.62 2.17
CA LEU A 132 -5.71 -17.29 3.58
C LEU A 132 -6.24 -15.89 3.90
N TYR A 133 -6.02 -14.91 3.02
CA TYR A 133 -6.49 -13.54 3.16
C TYR A 133 -8.00 -13.49 3.29
N LYS A 134 -8.70 -14.18 2.38
CA LYS A 134 -10.17 -14.30 2.44
C LYS A 134 -10.66 -14.80 3.80
N LYS A 135 -10.03 -15.83 4.36
CA LYS A 135 -10.36 -16.37 5.69
C LYS A 135 -9.97 -15.41 6.83
N ALA A 136 -8.89 -14.66 6.65
CA ALA A 136 -8.40 -13.70 7.64
C ALA A 136 -9.37 -12.54 7.84
N VAL A 137 -10.06 -12.10 6.79
CA VAL A 137 -10.93 -10.92 6.83
C VAL A 137 -12.43 -11.24 6.83
N SER A 138 -12.83 -12.50 6.66
CA SER A 138 -14.24 -12.92 6.68
C SER A 138 -14.92 -12.60 8.02
N GLY A 139 -16.18 -12.16 7.96
CA GLY A 139 -16.97 -11.81 9.15
C GLY A 139 -16.59 -10.45 9.75
N GLY A 140 -16.01 -9.57 8.93
CA GLY A 140 -15.56 -8.24 9.30
C GLY A 140 -16.63 -7.15 9.15
N GLN A 141 -17.90 -7.50 8.90
CA GLN A 141 -18.99 -6.53 8.79
C GLN A 141 -19.01 -5.55 9.98
N GLY A 142 -19.08 -4.25 9.68
CA GLY A 142 -19.06 -3.17 10.67
C GLY A 142 -17.65 -2.75 11.14
N LEU A 143 -16.59 -3.44 10.71
CA LEU A 143 -15.22 -3.02 11.00
C LEU A 143 -14.77 -1.87 10.08
N PRO A 144 -13.85 -1.00 10.55
CA PRO A 144 -13.37 0.12 9.75
C PRO A 144 -12.49 -0.33 8.59
N VAL A 145 -12.68 0.34 7.45
CA VAL A 145 -11.81 0.26 6.26
C VAL A 145 -11.13 1.60 6.07
N ALA A 146 -9.82 1.57 5.89
CA ALA A 146 -8.98 2.76 5.76
C ALA A 146 -8.29 2.82 4.39
N VAL A 147 -7.81 4.02 4.07
CA VAL A 147 -6.92 4.28 2.93
C VAL A 147 -5.60 4.81 3.44
N GLN A 148 -4.53 4.56 2.69
CA GLN A 148 -3.20 5.06 2.96
C GLN A 148 -2.91 6.28 2.09
N CYS A 149 -2.43 7.35 2.72
CA CYS A 149 -2.04 8.61 2.12
C CYS A 149 -0.52 8.71 2.18
N VAL A 150 0.14 8.93 1.04
CA VAL A 150 1.61 8.96 0.94
C VAL A 150 2.04 10.26 0.26
N ALA A 151 3.17 10.82 0.68
CA ALA A 151 3.85 11.93 0.00
C ALA A 151 5.33 11.58 -0.26
N LEU A 152 6.03 12.46 -0.99
CA LEU A 152 7.48 12.34 -1.18
C LEU A 152 8.25 12.52 0.15
N PRO A 153 9.51 12.05 0.22
CA PRO A 153 10.36 12.24 1.39
C PRO A 153 10.43 13.71 1.84
N TRP A 154 10.39 13.93 3.15
CA TRP A 154 10.45 15.26 3.79
C TRP A 154 9.27 16.17 3.47
N GLN A 155 8.12 15.61 3.10
CA GLN A 155 6.87 16.32 2.84
C GLN A 155 5.76 15.86 3.80
N ASP A 156 6.10 15.66 5.07
CA ASP A 156 5.17 15.19 6.12
C ASP A 156 3.96 16.12 6.28
N GLU A 157 4.15 17.43 6.19
CA GLU A 157 3.08 18.42 6.28
C GLU A 157 2.11 18.32 5.09
N LEU A 158 2.62 17.99 3.90
CA LEU A 158 1.82 17.75 2.71
C LEU A 158 1.00 16.46 2.87
N CYS A 159 1.62 15.40 3.39
CA CYS A 159 0.94 14.15 3.73
C CYS A 159 -0.20 14.39 4.74
N LEU A 160 0.06 15.13 5.82
CA LEU A 160 -0.95 15.47 6.83
C LEU A 160 -2.07 16.36 6.27
N ARG A 161 -1.74 17.33 5.42
CA ARG A 161 -2.75 18.12 4.70
C ARG A 161 -3.66 17.21 3.88
N PHE A 162 -3.08 16.28 3.12
CA PHE A 162 -3.85 15.36 2.29
C PHE A 162 -4.75 14.46 3.12
N MET A 163 -4.23 13.89 4.22
CA MET A 163 -5.03 13.11 5.18
C MET A 163 -6.24 13.90 5.70
N ARG A 164 -6.05 15.18 6.04
CA ARG A 164 -7.14 16.06 6.49
C ARG A 164 -8.19 16.30 5.40
N GLU A 165 -7.77 16.44 4.13
CA GLU A 165 -8.70 16.59 3.00
C GLU A 165 -9.54 15.33 2.82
N VAL A 166 -8.92 14.15 2.84
CA VAL A 166 -9.63 12.85 2.80
C VAL A 166 -10.62 12.74 3.95
N GLU A 167 -10.19 13.03 5.19
CA GLU A 167 -11.07 12.98 6.35
C GLU A 167 -12.28 13.93 6.22
N THR A 168 -12.05 15.15 5.73
CA THR A 168 -13.10 16.16 5.55
C THR A 168 -14.14 15.71 4.53
N LEU A 169 -13.70 15.15 3.39
CA LEU A 169 -14.60 14.64 2.35
C LEU A 169 -15.43 13.44 2.87
N VAL A 170 -14.81 12.53 3.61
CA VAL A 170 -15.52 11.40 4.25
C VAL A 170 -16.58 11.90 5.24
N ARG A 171 -16.25 12.90 6.05
CA ARG A 171 -17.22 13.50 7.00
C ARG A 171 -18.37 14.21 6.29
N GLN A 172 -18.12 14.86 5.16
CA GLN A 172 -19.16 15.51 4.36
C GLN A 172 -20.10 14.49 3.72
N LYS A 173 -19.58 13.37 3.20
CA LYS A 173 -20.39 12.29 2.61
C LYS A 173 -21.33 11.62 3.64
N LYS A 174 -20.98 11.67 4.93
CA LYS A 174 -21.79 11.11 6.03
C LYS A 174 -22.91 12.05 6.51
N LYS A 175 -22.93 13.30 6.06
CA LYS A 175 -24.01 14.26 6.35
C LYS A 175 -25.08 14.16 5.27
#